data_AF-E8T561-F1
#
_entry.id   AF-E8T561-F1
#
_cell.length_a   1.000
_cell.length_b   1.000
_cell.length_c   1.000
_cell.angle_alpha   90.00
_cell.angle_beta   90.00
_cell.angle_gamma   90.00
#
_symmetry.space_group_name_H-M   'P 1'
#
loop_
_entity.id
_entity.type
_entity.pdbx_description
1 polymer ?
#
loop_
_entity_poly.entity_id
_entity_poly.type
_entity_poly.pdbx_seq_one_letter_code
_entity_poly.pdbx_strand_id
1 'polypeptide(L)'
;MKRFLGAMAVVALLAAPASAGVWESQCASCHNGSLAPSAAQLKAKFKTPQAFVKAAQTTSNPMMAAVKGNVAALKAAAKELYGK
;
A
#
# COMPACT_ATOMS: atom_id res chain seq x y z
N MET A 1 -28.69 35.31 -33.39
CA MET A 1 -28.32 35.49 -31.97
C MET A 1 -28.19 34.12 -31.32
N LYS A 2 -26.97 33.58 -31.26
CA LYS A 2 -26.64 32.27 -30.64
C LYS A 2 -26.27 32.52 -29.19
N ARG A 3 -27.19 32.39 -28.23
CA ARG A 3 -26.83 32.54 -26.81
C ARG A 3 -27.66 31.63 -25.91
N PHE A 4 -26.98 30.56 -25.49
CA PHE A 4 -27.00 30.00 -24.13
C PHE A 4 -28.32 29.51 -23.55
N LEU A 5 -28.67 28.25 -23.82
CA LEU A 5 -29.26 27.32 -22.85
C LEU A 5 -28.81 25.93 -23.31
N GLY A 6 -28.17 25.07 -22.55
CA GLY A 6 -28.05 24.93 -21.11
C GLY A 6 -27.93 23.42 -20.90
N ALA A 7 -26.81 22.94 -20.37
CA ALA A 7 -26.65 21.60 -19.79
C ALA A 7 -25.19 21.41 -19.35
N MET A 8 -24.78 22.04 -18.25
CA MET A 8 -23.70 21.46 -17.45
C MET A 8 -24.33 20.44 -16.51
N ALA A 9 -24.53 19.22 -17.00
CA ALA A 9 -24.77 18.08 -16.14
C ALA A 9 -23.47 17.80 -15.38
N VAL A 10 -23.40 18.27 -14.14
CA VAL A 10 -22.31 17.95 -13.21
C VAL A 10 -22.45 16.48 -12.85
N VAL A 11 -21.68 15.62 -13.52
CA VAL A 11 -21.54 14.22 -13.14
C VAL A 11 -20.68 14.18 -11.88
N ALA A 12 -21.32 14.19 -10.71
CA ALA A 12 -20.68 13.87 -9.44
C ALA A 12 -20.40 12.36 -9.39
N LEU A 13 -19.30 11.93 -10.03
CA LEU A 13 -18.76 10.59 -9.86
C LEU A 13 -18.23 10.45 -8.42
N LEU A 14 -19.05 9.80 -7.58
CA LEU A 14 -18.66 8.86 -6.52
C LEU A 14 -17.19 8.99 -6.04
N ALA A 15 -16.92 9.98 -5.19
CA ALA A 15 -15.74 9.96 -4.34
C ALA A 15 -15.97 8.92 -3.22
N ALA A 16 -15.89 7.63 -3.56
CA ALA A 16 -15.76 6.60 -2.53
C ALA A 16 -14.44 6.87 -1.80
N PRO A 17 -14.41 6.90 -0.46
CA PRO A 17 -13.15 6.99 0.26
C PRO A 17 -12.33 5.78 -0.16
N ALA A 18 -11.23 6.02 -0.87
CA ALA A 18 -10.21 5.02 -1.07
C ALA A 18 -9.62 4.76 0.32
N SER A 19 -10.17 3.76 1.02
CA SER A 19 -9.59 3.25 2.25
C SER A 19 -8.19 2.77 1.90
N ALA A 20 -7.19 3.62 2.16
CA ALA A 20 -5.80 3.29 1.92
C ALA A 20 -5.51 2.01 2.72
N GLY A 21 -5.11 0.95 2.01
CA GLY A 21 -4.77 -0.32 2.62
C GLY A 21 -3.67 -0.18 3.67
N VAL A 22 -3.43 -1.23 4.45
CA VAL A 22 -2.34 -1.26 5.43
C VAL A 22 -1.00 -0.96 4.77
N TRP A 23 -0.79 -1.43 3.54
CA TRP A 23 0.42 -1.12 2.78
C TRP A 23 0.60 0.38 2.57
N GLU A 24 -0.40 1.09 2.05
CA GLU A 24 -0.28 2.53 1.76
C GLU A 24 -0.20 3.37 3.04
N SER A 25 -0.95 2.99 4.07
CA SER A 25 -1.03 3.75 5.32
C SER A 25 0.17 3.56 6.25
N GLN A 26 0.84 2.39 6.21
CA GLN A 26 1.87 2.04 7.20
C GLN A 26 3.21 1.59 6.60
N CYS A 27 3.26 1.21 5.32
CA CYS A 27 4.47 0.63 4.72
C CYS A 27 5.06 1.50 3.61
N ALA A 28 4.22 2.04 2.73
CA ALA A 28 4.63 2.66 1.46
C ALA A 28 5.49 3.92 1.63
N SER A 29 5.28 4.69 2.71
CA SER A 29 6.06 5.90 2.99
C SER A 29 7.57 5.61 3.11
N CYS A 30 7.93 4.50 3.75
CA CYS A 30 9.32 4.02 3.85
C CYS A 30 9.70 3.13 2.66
N HIS A 31 8.80 2.24 2.23
CA HIS A 31 9.03 1.29 1.13
C HIS A 31 8.70 1.89 -0.24
N ASN A 32 9.33 3.01 -0.55
CA ASN A 32 9.15 3.78 -1.79
C ASN A 32 10.25 3.54 -2.84
N GLY A 33 11.24 2.69 -2.55
CA GLY A 33 12.38 2.40 -3.43
C GLY A 33 13.59 3.31 -3.24
N SER A 34 13.47 4.37 -2.44
CA SER A 34 14.58 5.27 -2.06
C SER A 34 15.06 4.99 -0.64
N LEU A 35 14.17 5.08 0.36
CA LEU A 35 14.53 4.84 1.77
C LEU A 35 14.63 3.34 2.09
N ALA A 36 13.68 2.56 1.60
CA ALA A 36 13.67 1.11 1.71
C ALA A 36 13.18 0.51 0.37
N PRO A 37 13.39 -0.80 0.13
CA PRO A 37 12.99 -1.45 -1.11
C PRO A 37 11.50 -1.25 -1.38
N SER A 38 11.15 -0.87 -2.60
CA SER A 38 9.75 -0.72 -3.04
C SER A 38 8.96 -2.02 -2.95
N ALA A 39 7.62 -1.92 -3.01
CA ALA A 39 6.73 -3.08 -3.16
C ALA A 39 7.20 -4.04 -4.27
N ALA A 40 7.59 -3.50 -5.43
CA ALA A 40 8.06 -4.29 -6.56
C ALA A 40 9.37 -5.04 -6.24
N GLN A 41 10.33 -4.36 -5.62
CA GLN A 41 11.60 -4.97 -5.21
C GLN A 41 11.41 -6.02 -4.10
N LEU A 42 10.49 -5.77 -3.15
CA LEU A 42 10.13 -6.74 -2.12
C LEU A 42 9.48 -7.99 -2.71
N LYS A 43 8.53 -7.85 -3.65
CA LYS A 43 7.94 -8.99 -4.38
C LYS A 43 8.96 -9.73 -5.24
N ALA A 44 9.93 -9.01 -5.80
CA ALA A 44 11.02 -9.64 -6.54
C ALA A 44 11.92 -10.48 -5.62
N LYS A 45 12.18 -10.02 -4.39
CA LYS A 45 13.02 -10.71 -3.40
C LYS A 45 12.28 -11.84 -2.66
N PHE A 46 11.04 -11.59 -2.23
CA PHE A 46 10.21 -12.51 -1.46
C PHE A 46 9.03 -12.93 -2.33
N LYS A 47 9.08 -14.13 -2.89
CA LYS A 47 8.10 -14.58 -3.89
C LYS A 47 6.73 -14.97 -3.30
N THR A 48 6.64 -15.12 -1.98
CA THR A 48 5.42 -15.54 -1.30
C THR A 48 5.05 -14.61 -0.14
N PRO A 49 3.76 -14.50 0.22
CA PRO A 49 3.32 -13.74 1.38
C PRO A 49 4.00 -14.21 2.67
N GLN A 50 4.18 -15.52 2.84
CA GLN A 50 4.82 -16.06 4.05
C GLN A 50 6.30 -15.66 4.13
N ALA A 51 7.02 -15.69 3.01
CA ALA A 51 8.42 -15.26 2.97
C ALA A 51 8.57 -13.77 3.29
N PHE A 52 7.66 -12.93 2.77
CA PHE A 52 7.61 -11.51 3.09
C PHE A 52 7.38 -11.26 4.59
N VAL A 53 6.35 -11.88 5.18
CA VAL A 53 6.02 -11.71 6.61
C VAL A 53 7.16 -12.20 7.49
N LYS A 54 7.73 -13.38 7.18
CA LYS A 54 8.86 -13.93 7.94
C LYS A 54 10.06 -12.98 7.88
N ALA A 55 10.42 -12.48 6.71
CA ALA A 55 11.53 -11.54 6.55
C ALA A 55 11.31 -10.22 7.32
N ALA A 56 10.07 -9.71 7.32
CA ALA A 56 9.72 -8.51 8.07
C ALA A 56 9.80 -8.72 9.59
N GLN A 57 9.45 -9.91 10.09
CA GLN A 57 9.55 -10.25 11.52
C GLN A 57 10.99 -10.46 11.97
N THR A 58 11.83 -11.07 11.12
CA THR A 58 13.21 -11.42 11.48
C THR A 58 14.24 -10.34 11.14
N THR A 59 13.81 -9.20 10.59
CA THR A 59 14.74 -8.11 10.26
C THR A 59 15.37 -7.52 11.51
N SER A 60 16.68 -7.29 11.45
CA SER A 60 17.45 -6.58 12.48
C SER A 60 17.50 -5.05 12.24
N ASN A 61 16.89 -4.55 11.16
CA ASN A 61 16.91 -3.13 10.85
C ASN A 61 16.14 -2.33 11.93
N PRO A 62 16.79 -1.37 12.63
CA PRO A 62 16.15 -0.62 13.70
C PRO A 62 14.95 0.22 13.23
N MET A 63 14.92 0.66 11.97
CA MET A 63 13.77 1.40 11.42
C MET A 63 12.50 0.57 11.35
N MET A 64 12.62 -0.75 11.28
CA MET A 64 11.47 -1.68 11.26
C MET A 64 11.01 -2.08 12.68
N ALA A 65 11.67 -1.62 13.75
CA ALA A 65 11.38 -2.06 15.11
C ALA A 65 9.92 -1.81 15.53
N ALA A 66 9.33 -0.69 15.10
CA ALA A 66 7.95 -0.32 15.40
C ALA A 66 6.91 -1.22 14.72
N VAL A 67 7.27 -1.87 13.60
CA VAL A 67 6.33 -2.62 12.75
C VAL A 67 6.57 -4.13 12.80
N LYS A 68 7.81 -4.59 13.04
CA LYS A 68 8.18 -6.02 12.98
C LYS A 68 7.41 -6.91 13.96
N GLY A 69 6.96 -6.35 15.09
CA GLY A 69 6.13 -7.05 16.08
C GLY A 69 4.64 -7.07 15.74
N ASN A 70 4.17 -6.20 14.82
CA ASN A 70 2.77 -6.13 14.45
C ASN A 70 2.44 -7.15 13.35
N VAL A 71 2.35 -8.42 13.76
CA VAL A 71 2.11 -9.56 12.85
C VAL A 71 0.82 -9.38 12.03
N ALA A 72 -0.22 -8.76 12.60
CA ALA A 72 -1.48 -8.50 11.90
C ALA A 72 -1.28 -7.53 10.74
N ALA A 73 -0.60 -6.40 10.97
CA ALA A 73 -0.29 -5.43 9.91
C ALA A 73 0.60 -6.04 8.83
N LEU A 74 1.62 -6.83 9.21
CA LEU A 74 2.49 -7.51 8.24
C LEU A 74 1.71 -8.48 7.34
N LYS A 75 0.77 -9.24 7.91
CA LYS A 75 -0.10 -10.15 7.13
C LYS A 75 -1.07 -9.39 6.23
N ALA A 76 -1.65 -8.29 6.71
CA ALA A 76 -2.55 -7.47 5.90
C ALA A 76 -1.81 -6.83 4.71
N ALA A 77 -0.63 -6.24 4.96
CA ALA A 77 0.25 -5.74 3.90
C ALA A 77 0.64 -6.83 2.90
N ALA A 78 0.95 -8.05 3.37
CA ALA A 78 1.25 -9.18 2.50
C ALA A 78 0.03 -9.59 1.66
N LYS A 79 -1.18 -9.59 2.22
CA LYS A 79 -2.40 -9.89 1.47
C LYS A 79 -2.62 -8.88 0.34
N GLU A 80 -2.45 -7.60 0.63
CA GLU A 80 -2.59 -6.52 -0.35
C GLU A 80 -1.54 -6.62 -1.46
N LEU A 81 -0.28 -6.86 -1.12
CA LEU A 81 0.81 -6.91 -2.11
C LEU A 81 0.75 -8.12 -3.05
N TYR A 82 0.29 -9.27 -2.54
CA TYR A 82 0.34 -10.55 -3.25
C TYR A 82 -1.04 -11.03 -3.73
N GLY A 83 -2.13 -10.33 -3.37
CA GLY A 83 -3.49 -10.65 -3.79
C GLY A 83 -4.03 -11.97 -3.24
N LYS A 84 -3.55 -12.42 -2.08
CA LYS A 84 -3.89 -13.71 -1.44
C LYS A 84 -4.28 -13.54 0.01
#